data_AF-A0A0H5REU1-F1
#
_entry.id   AF-A0A0H5REU1-F1
#
_cell.length_a   1.000
_cell.length_b   1.000
_cell.length_c   1.000
_cell.angle_alpha   90.00
_cell.angle_beta   90.00
_cell.angle_gamma   90.00
#
_symmetry.space_group_name_H-M   'P 1'
#
loop_
_entity.id
_entity.type
_entity.pdbx_description
1 polymer ?
#
loop_
_entity_poly.entity_id
_entity_poly.type
_entity_poly.pdbx_seq_one_letter_code
_entity_poly.pdbx_strand_id
1 'polypeptide(L)'
;MISCMAHSLQLSVQYGLKVCKNLDVAIGKFRDLIKKIVDSPKLLEALASVCSTLKVRFAIPELDVETRWNSTFTMLKSAIGIRSALEELLRRIRERHDGFCNFTIDPSSNLASAIPRESWSAVMNFCSFLQPFKEATVLMSASEYSTLGMAVPVYELIAAHVRKSIAAADGFRSTHTIKFAKAVETKLVEYGSKIKSNPVQIAAALDPRVKGLLEKLGVNVVQLNHDIQAEYVTTYEDKYNDTQRRTNGGRVNANDDTANQLLSSFMDVLEGSNGELNCVALAMQNHSATSWIDGFLTHRCHSTKILETSASGLRSMNQCSQESQ
;
A
#
# COMPACT_ATOMS: atom_id res chain seq x y z
N MET A 1 -4.01 -6.78 22.76
CA MET A 1 -2.69 -6.46 22.14
C MET A 1 -2.96 -5.91 20.75
N ILE A 2 -2.53 -4.68 20.47
CA ILE A 2 -2.77 -4.02 19.18
C ILE A 2 -1.79 -4.61 18.15
N SER A 3 -2.29 -5.01 16.97
CA SER A 3 -1.44 -5.53 15.89
C SER A 3 -0.84 -4.39 15.06
N CYS A 4 0.45 -4.49 14.75
CA CYS A 4 1.13 -3.51 13.90
C CYS A 4 0.71 -3.68 12.44
N MET A 5 0.11 -2.64 11.85
CA MET A 5 -0.37 -2.66 10.46
C MET A 5 0.75 -2.94 9.45
N ALA A 6 1.90 -2.28 9.60
CA ALA A 6 3.06 -2.52 8.74
C ALA A 6 3.54 -3.98 8.81
N HIS A 7 3.50 -4.58 10.00
CA HIS A 7 3.83 -5.99 10.20
C HIS A 7 2.79 -6.93 9.55
N SER A 8 1.50 -6.62 9.68
CA SER A 8 0.44 -7.39 9.01
C SER A 8 0.53 -7.33 7.48
N LEU A 9 0.85 -6.16 6.92
CA LEU A 9 1.12 -6.02 5.47
C LEU A 9 2.34 -6.86 5.06
N GLN A 10 3.42 -6.81 5.84
CA GLN A 10 4.61 -7.63 5.62
C GLN A 10 4.30 -9.13 5.58
N LEU A 11 3.55 -9.64 6.56
CA LEU A 11 3.18 -11.05 6.63
C LEU A 11 2.27 -11.46 5.47
N SER A 12 1.35 -10.58 5.06
CA SER A 12 0.42 -10.85 3.95
C SER A 12 1.16 -11.00 2.62
N VAL A 13 2.11 -10.11 2.33
CA VAL A 13 2.94 -10.16 1.11
C VAL A 13 3.85 -11.40 1.11
N GLN A 14 4.51 -11.71 2.24
CA GLN A 14 5.35 -12.90 2.34
C GLN A 14 4.57 -14.19 2.15
N TYR A 15 3.34 -14.27 2.68
CA TYR A 15 2.47 -15.41 2.45
C TYR A 15 2.10 -15.54 0.96
N GLY A 16 1.77 -14.44 0.30
CA GLY A 16 1.53 -14.42 -1.14
C GLY A 16 2.71 -14.97 -1.95
N LEU A 17 3.94 -14.59 -1.59
CA LEU A 17 5.16 -15.06 -2.26
C LEU A 17 5.36 -16.58 -2.04
N LYS A 18 5.15 -17.08 -0.82
CA LYS A 18 5.22 -18.51 -0.50
C LYS A 18 4.21 -19.35 -1.29
N VAL A 19 3.00 -18.85 -1.51
CA VAL A 19 1.95 -19.54 -2.28
C VAL A 19 2.25 -19.52 -3.79
N CYS A 20 2.88 -18.45 -4.27
CA CYS A 20 3.16 -18.25 -5.70
C CYS A 20 4.62 -18.54 -6.04
N LYS A 21 5.02 -19.82 -5.94
CA LYS A 21 6.41 -20.27 -6.19
C LYS A 21 7.00 -19.80 -7.52
N ASN A 22 6.22 -19.77 -8.60
CA ASN A 22 6.73 -19.32 -9.90
C ASN A 22 7.21 -17.86 -9.88
N LEU A 23 6.50 -17.01 -9.14
CA LEU A 23 6.87 -15.61 -8.96
C LEU A 23 8.10 -15.50 -8.04
N ASP A 24 8.14 -16.27 -6.96
CA ASP A 24 9.28 -16.33 -6.05
C ASP A 24 10.57 -16.77 -6.75
N VAL A 25 10.49 -17.79 -7.63
CA VAL A 25 11.61 -18.24 -8.47
C VAL A 25 12.04 -17.14 -9.45
N ALA A 26 11.10 -16.44 -10.08
CA ALA A 26 11.43 -15.33 -10.98
C ALA A 26 12.16 -14.21 -10.22
N ILE A 27 11.66 -13.83 -9.04
CA ILE A 27 12.30 -12.84 -8.16
C ILE A 27 13.68 -13.34 -7.70
N GLY A 28 13.81 -14.62 -7.38
CA GLY A 28 15.09 -15.26 -7.01
C GLY A 28 16.16 -15.09 -8.09
N LYS A 29 15.80 -15.26 -9.37
CA LYS A 29 16.73 -15.01 -10.48
C LYS A 29 17.22 -13.56 -10.50
N PHE A 30 16.33 -12.58 -10.27
CA PHE A 30 16.73 -11.17 -10.16
C PHE A 30 17.62 -10.93 -8.93
N ARG A 31 17.27 -11.53 -7.79
CA ARG A 31 18.06 -11.43 -6.55
C ARG A 31 19.49 -11.92 -6.76
N ASP A 32 19.66 -13.11 -7.32
CA ASP A 32 20.98 -13.70 -7.57
C ASP A 32 21.79 -12.89 -8.59
N LEU A 33 21.11 -12.41 -9.65
CA LEU A 33 21.74 -11.58 -10.67
C LEU A 33 22.24 -10.25 -10.09
N ILE A 34 21.36 -9.51 -9.41
CA ILE A 34 21.70 -8.21 -8.83
C ILE A 34 22.77 -8.38 -7.76
N LYS A 35 22.67 -9.41 -6.91
CA LYS A 35 23.71 -9.72 -5.92
C LYS A 35 25.07 -9.93 -6.56
N LYS A 36 25.18 -10.76 -7.61
CA LYS A 36 26.45 -10.97 -8.32
C LYS A 36 27.01 -9.70 -8.95
N ILE A 37 26.15 -8.83 -9.49
CA ILE A 37 26.57 -7.56 -10.09
C ILE A 37 27.12 -6.61 -9.02
N VAL A 38 26.43 -6.48 -7.89
CA VAL A 38 26.83 -5.57 -6.80
C VAL A 38 28.06 -6.10 -6.07
N ASP A 39 28.17 -7.41 -5.86
CA ASP A 39 29.31 -8.04 -5.18
C ASP A 39 30.61 -8.01 -6.03
N SER A 40 30.51 -7.77 -7.34
CA SER A 40 31.65 -7.79 -8.27
C SER A 40 31.90 -6.40 -8.86
N PRO A 41 32.95 -5.68 -8.42
CA PRO A 41 33.28 -4.35 -8.94
C PRO A 41 33.42 -4.32 -10.46
N LYS A 42 34.02 -5.36 -11.06
CA LYS A 42 34.16 -5.50 -12.51
C LYS A 42 32.82 -5.57 -13.24
N LEU A 43 31.84 -6.30 -12.69
CA LEU A 43 30.49 -6.36 -13.26
C LEU A 43 29.75 -5.04 -13.10
N LEU A 44 29.95 -4.35 -11.98
CA LEU A 44 29.37 -3.04 -11.72
C LEU A 44 29.89 -1.99 -12.72
N GLU A 45 31.21 -1.97 -12.97
CA GLU A 45 31.85 -1.10 -13.97
C GLU A 45 31.37 -1.42 -15.39
N ALA A 46 31.28 -2.71 -15.73
CA ALA A 46 30.75 -3.15 -17.01
C ALA A 46 29.29 -2.72 -17.20
N LEU A 47 28.45 -2.84 -16.16
CA LEU A 47 27.07 -2.36 -16.18
C LEU A 47 27.01 -0.83 -16.34
N ALA A 48 27.85 -0.08 -15.63
CA ALA A 48 27.90 1.38 -15.75
C ALA A 48 28.31 1.83 -17.17
N SER A 49 29.26 1.12 -17.79
CA SER A 49 29.67 1.34 -19.18
C SER A 49 28.53 1.07 -20.17
N VAL A 50 27.79 -0.02 -19.98
CA VAL A 50 26.61 -0.35 -20.79
C VAL A 50 25.51 0.71 -20.60
N CYS A 51 25.22 1.13 -19.36
CA CYS A 51 24.26 2.20 -19.08
C CYS A 51 24.65 3.51 -19.78
N SER A 52 25.93 3.88 -19.75
CA SER A 52 26.45 5.07 -20.44
C SER A 52 26.27 4.98 -21.95
N THR A 53 26.55 3.81 -22.53
CA THR A 53 26.35 3.54 -23.96
C THR A 53 24.88 3.66 -24.37
N LEU A 54 23.97 3.13 -23.55
CA LEU A 54 22.53 3.15 -23.81
C LEU A 54 21.83 4.43 -23.33
N LYS A 55 22.57 5.40 -22.77
CA LYS A 55 22.05 6.65 -22.17
C LYS A 55 20.98 6.39 -21.10
N VAL A 56 21.12 5.31 -20.34
CA VAL A 56 20.27 4.98 -19.20
C VAL A 56 20.91 5.56 -17.94
N ARG A 57 20.11 6.19 -17.07
CA ARG A 57 20.60 6.69 -15.78
C ARG A 57 21.12 5.51 -14.94
N PHE A 58 22.42 5.49 -14.69
CA PHE A 58 23.02 4.50 -13.81
C PHE A 58 22.73 4.85 -12.35
N ALA A 59 22.22 3.87 -11.62
CA ALA A 59 22.16 3.86 -10.18
C ALA A 59 22.57 2.45 -9.73
N ILE A 60 23.36 2.37 -8.66
CA ILE A 60 23.75 1.08 -8.09
C ILE A 60 22.46 0.39 -7.63
N PRO A 61 22.16 -0.83 -8.13
CA PRO A 61 20.96 -1.54 -7.72
C PRO A 61 20.98 -1.85 -6.22
N GLU A 62 19.84 -1.68 -5.56
CA GLU A 62 19.68 -2.03 -4.15
C GLU A 62 19.59 -3.55 -3.98
N LEU A 63 20.25 -4.08 -2.94
CA LEU A 63 20.20 -5.50 -2.60
C LEU A 63 18.91 -5.85 -1.86
N ASP A 64 18.38 -7.05 -2.15
CA ASP A 64 17.25 -7.60 -1.42
C ASP A 64 17.66 -8.07 -0.01
N VAL A 65 16.78 -7.83 0.94
CA VAL A 65 16.82 -8.36 2.30
C VAL A 65 15.60 -9.25 2.47
N GLU A 66 15.82 -10.57 2.46
CA GLU A 66 14.77 -11.60 2.42
C GLU A 66 13.68 -11.44 3.50
N THR A 67 14.05 -10.89 4.66
CA THR A 67 13.12 -10.67 5.77
C THR A 67 12.17 -9.49 5.56
N ARG A 68 12.37 -8.63 4.54
CA ARG A 68 11.62 -7.39 4.30
C ARG A 68 11.26 -7.24 2.82
N TRP A 69 10.00 -7.52 2.46
CA TRP A 69 9.53 -7.41 1.07
C TRP A 69 9.72 -5.99 0.49
N ASN A 70 9.77 -4.98 1.35
CA ASN A 70 10.08 -3.60 1.01
C ASN A 70 11.41 -3.43 0.27
N SER A 71 12.43 -4.22 0.60
CA SER A 71 13.73 -4.22 -0.06
C SER A 71 13.67 -4.98 -1.39
N THR A 72 12.94 -6.10 -1.43
CA THR A 72 12.65 -6.83 -2.67
C THR A 72 11.97 -5.92 -3.70
N PHE A 73 10.99 -5.14 -3.25
CA PHE A 73 10.31 -4.17 -4.09
C PHE A 73 11.27 -3.13 -4.68
N THR A 74 12.15 -2.55 -3.85
CA THR A 74 13.08 -1.53 -4.33
C THR A 74 14.13 -2.13 -5.27
N MET A 75 14.68 -3.32 -4.98
CA MET A 75 15.56 -4.06 -5.88
C MET A 75 14.92 -4.25 -7.26
N LEU A 76 13.67 -4.74 -7.29
CA LEU A 76 12.96 -5.01 -8.55
C LEU A 76 12.66 -3.72 -9.31
N LYS A 77 12.27 -2.64 -8.63
CA LYS A 77 12.09 -1.32 -9.27
C LYS A 77 13.37 -0.80 -9.90
N SER A 78 14.50 -0.92 -9.20
CA SER A 78 15.82 -0.56 -9.72
C SER A 78 16.18 -1.42 -10.94
N ALA A 79 16.01 -2.74 -10.85
CA ALA A 79 16.25 -3.66 -11.97
C ALA A 79 15.39 -3.36 -13.20
N ILE A 80 14.11 -3.01 -13.02
CA ILE A 80 13.23 -2.55 -14.11
C ILE A 80 13.77 -1.26 -14.74
N GLY A 81 14.25 -0.32 -13.93
CA GLY A 81 14.81 0.96 -14.42
C GLY A 81 16.05 0.81 -15.30
N ILE A 82 16.89 -0.21 -15.02
CA ILE A 82 18.08 -0.52 -15.81
C ILE A 82 17.90 -1.75 -16.73
N ARG A 83 16.65 -2.12 -17.04
CA ARG A 83 16.33 -3.35 -17.78
C ARG A 83 17.13 -3.52 -19.08
N SER A 84 17.14 -2.49 -19.93
CA SER A 84 17.83 -2.54 -21.22
C SER A 84 19.35 -2.74 -21.06
N ALA A 85 19.94 -2.09 -20.05
CA ALA A 85 21.35 -2.27 -19.73
C ALA A 85 21.66 -3.66 -19.16
N LEU A 86 20.77 -4.22 -18.33
CA LEU A 86 20.92 -5.59 -17.84
C LEU A 86 20.83 -6.61 -18.99
N GLU A 87 19.84 -6.48 -19.87
CA GLU A 87 19.68 -7.38 -21.03
C GLU A 87 20.92 -7.30 -21.95
N GLU A 88 21.44 -6.10 -22.21
CA GLU A 88 22.62 -5.90 -23.04
C GLU A 88 23.91 -6.41 -22.37
N LEU A 89 24.09 -6.20 -21.07
CA LEU A 89 25.21 -6.75 -20.31
C LEU A 89 25.21 -8.28 -20.41
N LEU A 90 24.07 -8.93 -20.13
CA LEU A 90 23.94 -10.38 -20.20
C LEU A 90 24.16 -10.90 -21.63
N ARG A 91 23.71 -10.16 -22.64
CA ARG A 91 23.97 -10.49 -24.06
C ARG A 91 25.47 -10.47 -24.37
N ARG A 92 26.19 -9.41 -23.97
CA ARG A 92 27.65 -9.29 -24.19
C ARG A 92 28.44 -10.38 -23.48
N ILE A 93 28.05 -10.74 -22.26
CA ILE A 93 28.66 -11.85 -21.50
C ILE A 93 28.44 -13.18 -22.21
N ARG A 94 27.20 -13.48 -22.62
CA ARG A 94 26.84 -14.73 -23.31
C ARG A 94 27.56 -14.89 -24.65
N GLU A 95 27.67 -13.81 -25.41
CA GLU A 95 28.33 -13.79 -26.72
C GLU A 95 29.86 -13.66 -26.63
N ARG A 96 30.43 -13.59 -25.41
CA ARG A 96 31.87 -13.40 -25.17
C ARG A 96 32.44 -12.20 -25.94
N HIS A 97 31.69 -11.10 -25.95
CA HIS A 97 32.13 -9.86 -26.57
C HIS A 97 33.45 -9.40 -25.94
N ASP A 98 34.33 -8.79 -26.74
CA ASP A 98 35.62 -8.30 -26.26
C ASP A 98 35.43 -7.30 -25.10
N GLY A 99 36.27 -7.43 -24.07
CA GLY A 99 36.14 -6.72 -22.80
C GLY A 99 35.05 -7.20 -21.84
N PHE A 100 34.20 -8.17 -22.23
CA PHE A 100 33.14 -8.74 -21.40
C PHE A 100 33.38 -10.23 -21.05
N CYS A 101 34.61 -10.56 -20.66
CA CYS A 101 35.05 -11.90 -20.29
C CYS A 101 35.54 -11.95 -18.83
N ASN A 102 35.70 -13.16 -18.28
CA ASN A 102 36.23 -13.41 -16.93
C ASN A 102 35.43 -12.76 -15.78
N PHE A 103 34.10 -12.68 -15.92
CA PHE A 103 33.22 -12.26 -14.83
C PHE A 103 32.78 -13.43 -13.94
N THR A 104 32.27 -13.10 -12.75
CA THR A 104 31.66 -14.05 -11.80
C THR A 104 30.37 -14.70 -12.34
N ILE A 105 29.81 -14.15 -13.42
CA ILE A 105 28.70 -14.75 -14.18
C ILE A 105 29.32 -15.47 -15.38
N ASP A 106 29.28 -16.79 -15.35
CA ASP A 106 29.77 -17.61 -16.47
C ASP A 106 28.83 -17.50 -17.68
N PRO A 107 29.35 -17.39 -18.93
CA PRO A 107 28.52 -17.28 -20.14
C PRO A 107 27.53 -18.44 -20.37
N SER A 108 27.82 -19.63 -19.86
CA SER A 108 26.96 -20.83 -19.93
C SER A 108 26.05 -20.99 -18.71
N SER A 109 26.17 -20.13 -17.70
CA SER A 109 25.33 -20.16 -16.51
C SER A 109 23.89 -19.76 -16.83
N ASN A 110 22.93 -20.34 -16.09
CA ASN A 110 21.54 -19.91 -16.11
C ASN A 110 21.38 -18.40 -15.78
N LEU A 111 22.32 -17.78 -15.06
CA LEU A 111 22.30 -16.34 -14.79
C LEU A 111 22.68 -15.48 -16.00
N ALA A 112 23.45 -16.00 -16.95
CA ALA A 112 23.78 -15.35 -18.22
C ALA A 112 22.70 -15.54 -19.31
N SER A 113 21.74 -16.44 -19.06
CA SER A 113 20.63 -16.69 -19.98
C SER A 113 19.75 -15.44 -20.12
N ALA A 114 19.22 -15.23 -21.31
CA ALA A 114 18.27 -14.16 -21.56
C ALA A 114 17.07 -14.29 -20.61
N ILE A 115 16.68 -13.18 -19.99
CA ILE A 115 15.50 -13.15 -19.12
C ILE A 115 14.26 -13.13 -20.03
N PRO A 116 13.34 -14.10 -19.90
CA PRO A 116 12.13 -14.15 -20.73
C PRO A 116 11.29 -12.88 -20.56
N ARG A 117 10.59 -12.47 -21.62
CA ARG A 117 9.70 -11.29 -21.58
C ARG A 117 8.60 -11.46 -20.53
N GLU A 118 8.17 -12.70 -20.33
CA GLU A 118 7.17 -13.12 -19.38
C GLU A 118 7.64 -12.89 -17.93
N SER A 119 8.92 -13.13 -17.64
CA SER A 119 9.51 -12.87 -16.33
C SER A 119 9.55 -11.37 -16.01
N TRP A 120 9.92 -10.54 -17.00
CA TRP A 120 9.85 -9.08 -16.86
C TRP A 120 8.42 -8.60 -16.65
N SER A 121 7.48 -9.10 -17.45
CA SER A 121 6.05 -8.78 -17.32
C SER A 121 5.50 -9.17 -15.94
N ALA A 122 5.85 -10.35 -15.45
CA ALA A 122 5.45 -10.81 -14.11
C ALA A 122 5.97 -9.87 -13.00
N VAL A 123 7.26 -9.49 -13.06
CA VAL A 123 7.87 -8.60 -12.07
C VAL A 123 7.29 -7.18 -12.16
N MET A 124 7.06 -6.65 -13.36
CA MET A 124 6.41 -5.33 -13.52
C MET A 124 4.97 -5.33 -12.97
N ASN A 125 4.19 -6.38 -13.25
CA ASN A 125 2.84 -6.54 -12.71
C ASN A 125 2.84 -6.67 -11.19
N PHE A 126 3.82 -7.40 -10.64
CA PHE A 126 4.01 -7.53 -9.20
C PHE A 126 4.37 -6.19 -8.54
N CYS A 127 5.34 -5.45 -9.08
CA CYS A 127 5.69 -4.11 -8.60
C CYS A 127 4.51 -3.15 -8.72
N SER A 128 3.73 -3.20 -9.79
CA SER A 128 2.51 -2.38 -9.93
C SER A 128 1.47 -2.73 -8.85
N PHE A 129 1.27 -4.02 -8.55
CA PHE A 129 0.36 -4.47 -7.50
C PHE A 129 0.82 -4.04 -6.10
N LEU A 130 2.10 -4.12 -5.79
CA LEU A 130 2.65 -3.80 -4.47
C LEU A 130 2.94 -2.32 -4.23
N GLN A 131 2.87 -1.47 -5.25
CA GLN A 131 3.11 -0.03 -5.09
C GLN A 131 2.28 0.58 -3.95
N PRO A 132 0.95 0.35 -3.85
CA PRO A 132 0.16 0.90 -2.74
C PRO A 132 0.53 0.30 -1.38
N PHE A 133 0.96 -0.97 -1.33
CA PHE A 133 1.44 -1.58 -0.09
C PHE A 133 2.70 -0.89 0.42
N LYS A 134 3.56 -0.41 -0.49
CA LYS A 134 4.86 0.19 -0.13
C LYS A 134 4.62 1.55 0.50
N GLU A 135 3.77 2.33 -0.15
CA GLU A 135 3.35 3.64 0.33
C GLU A 135 2.59 3.52 1.66
N ALA A 136 1.65 2.58 1.78
CA ALA A 136 0.96 2.29 3.04
C ALA A 136 1.93 1.89 4.16
N THR A 137 2.94 1.08 3.86
CA THR A 137 3.93 0.67 4.87
C THR A 137 4.80 1.86 5.31
N VAL A 138 5.22 2.72 4.39
CA VAL A 138 5.96 3.96 4.72
C VAL A 138 5.10 4.87 5.59
N LEU A 139 3.85 5.10 5.21
CA LEU A 139 2.89 5.92 5.97
C LEU A 139 2.69 5.41 7.40
N MET A 140 2.58 4.09 7.58
CA MET A 140 2.36 3.46 8.88
C MET A 140 3.64 3.26 9.70
N SER A 141 4.82 3.44 9.10
CA SER A 141 6.12 3.33 9.78
C SER A 141 6.67 4.68 10.26
N ALA A 142 5.92 5.77 10.06
CA ALA A 142 6.31 7.09 10.53
C ALA A 142 6.33 7.16 12.07
N SER A 143 7.38 7.77 12.61
CA SER A 143 7.54 8.01 14.05
C SER A 143 7.17 9.45 14.46
N GLU A 144 6.98 10.35 13.51
CA GLU A 144 6.74 11.78 13.75
C GLU A 144 5.29 12.10 14.11
N TYR A 145 4.36 11.18 13.89
CA TYR A 145 2.93 11.36 14.20
C TYR A 145 2.28 10.04 14.61
N SER A 146 1.14 10.15 15.31
CA SER A 146 0.34 8.97 15.64
C SER A 146 -0.23 8.36 14.36
N THR A 147 0.17 7.12 14.08
CA THR A 147 -0.30 6.33 12.93
C THR A 147 -1.54 5.50 13.26
N LEU A 148 -1.92 5.38 14.53
CA LEU A 148 -2.97 4.48 14.99
C LEU A 148 -4.35 4.79 14.36
N GLY A 149 -4.73 6.07 14.29
CA GLY A 149 -5.99 6.49 13.67
C GLY A 149 -6.05 6.22 12.16
N MET A 150 -4.90 6.11 11.49
CA MET A 150 -4.81 5.84 10.06
C MET A 150 -4.95 4.36 9.71
N ALA A 151 -4.86 3.44 10.68
CA ALA A 151 -4.75 2.01 10.40
C ALA A 151 -6.02 1.44 9.75
N VAL A 152 -7.22 1.85 10.19
CA VAL A 152 -8.50 1.42 9.59
C VAL A 152 -8.65 1.93 8.16
N PRO A 153 -8.48 3.24 7.86
CA PRO A 153 -8.50 3.73 6.49
C PRO A 153 -7.50 3.02 5.57
N VAL A 154 -6.24 2.89 6.01
CA VAL A 154 -5.19 2.23 5.22
C VAL A 154 -5.56 0.77 4.94
N TYR A 155 -6.11 0.06 5.92
CA TYR A 155 -6.58 -1.31 5.73
C TYR A 155 -7.67 -1.39 4.66
N GLU A 156 -8.69 -0.53 4.71
CA GLU A 156 -9.78 -0.55 3.74
C GLU A 156 -9.31 -0.20 2.33
N LEU A 157 -8.41 0.79 2.19
CA LEU A 157 -7.83 1.16 0.90
C LEU A 157 -7.04 0.01 0.28
N ILE A 158 -6.20 -0.67 1.08
CA ILE A 158 -5.44 -1.84 0.64
C ILE A 158 -6.39 -3.00 0.29
N ALA A 159 -7.38 -3.30 1.13
CA ALA A 159 -8.36 -4.35 0.87
C ALA A 159 -9.16 -4.08 -0.41
N ALA A 160 -9.57 -2.83 -0.65
CA ALA A 160 -10.24 -2.42 -1.88
C ALA A 160 -9.33 -2.57 -3.11
N HIS A 161 -8.05 -2.19 -3.01
CA HIS A 161 -7.07 -2.39 -4.08
C HIS A 161 -6.88 -3.86 -4.43
N VAL A 162 -6.80 -4.73 -3.42
CA VAL A 162 -6.69 -6.19 -3.61
C VAL A 162 -7.93 -6.74 -4.32
N ARG A 163 -9.13 -6.41 -3.83
CA ARG A 163 -10.40 -6.84 -4.45
C ARG A 163 -10.51 -6.37 -5.90
N LYS A 164 -10.17 -5.10 -6.18
CA LYS A 164 -10.14 -4.56 -7.55
C LYS A 164 -9.13 -5.29 -8.42
N SER A 165 -7.96 -5.62 -7.89
CA SER A 165 -6.92 -6.36 -8.62
C SER A 165 -7.36 -7.80 -8.94
N ILE A 166 -8.20 -8.40 -8.10
CA ILE A 166 -8.81 -9.72 -8.35
C ILE A 166 -9.95 -9.62 -9.36
N ALA A 167 -10.79 -8.59 -9.27
CA ALA A 167 -11.94 -8.37 -10.14
C ALA A 167 -11.55 -7.92 -11.55
N ALA A 168 -10.44 -7.19 -11.71
CA ALA A 168 -9.90 -6.77 -13.00
C ALA A 168 -9.22 -7.90 -13.80
N ALA A 169 -9.60 -9.16 -13.56
CA ALA A 169 -9.02 -10.35 -14.20
C ALA A 169 -9.13 -10.33 -15.74
N ASP A 170 -9.96 -9.44 -16.26
CA ASP A 170 -10.31 -9.24 -17.66
C ASP A 170 -9.25 -8.41 -18.41
N GLY A 171 -8.31 -7.79 -17.70
CA GLY A 171 -7.30 -6.87 -18.28
C GLY A 171 -5.88 -7.14 -17.80
N PHE A 172 -5.01 -7.59 -18.72
CA PHE A 172 -3.55 -7.47 -18.68
C PHE A 172 -2.79 -7.96 -17.42
N ARG A 173 -3.41 -8.72 -16.50
CA ARG A 173 -2.70 -9.31 -15.34
C ARG A 173 -2.50 -10.81 -15.53
N SER A 174 -1.28 -11.29 -15.33
CA SER A 174 -0.99 -12.73 -15.42
C SER A 174 -1.80 -13.52 -14.39
N THR A 175 -2.26 -14.73 -14.75
CA THR A 175 -2.95 -15.67 -13.84
C THR A 175 -2.23 -15.83 -12.49
N HIS A 176 -0.89 -15.74 -12.51
CA HIS A 176 -0.04 -15.78 -11.33
C HIS A 176 -0.21 -14.58 -10.40
N THR A 177 -0.41 -13.38 -10.94
CA THR A 177 -0.65 -12.16 -10.16
C THR A 177 -2.01 -12.22 -9.47
N ILE A 178 -3.03 -12.80 -10.11
CA ILE A 178 -4.36 -13.00 -9.50
C ILE A 178 -4.28 -14.01 -8.36
N LYS A 179 -3.57 -15.14 -8.57
CA LYS A 179 -3.33 -16.13 -7.52
C LYS A 179 -2.61 -15.52 -6.32
N PHE A 180 -1.63 -14.65 -6.57
CA PHE A 180 -0.91 -13.90 -5.55
C PHE A 180 -1.86 -12.96 -4.79
N ALA A 181 -2.65 -12.16 -5.50
CA ALA A 181 -3.62 -11.24 -4.90
C ALA A 181 -4.65 -11.96 -4.01
N LYS A 182 -5.17 -13.11 -4.45
CA LYS A 182 -6.06 -13.96 -3.64
C LYS A 182 -5.40 -14.46 -2.36
N ALA A 183 -4.14 -14.91 -2.43
CA ALA A 183 -3.41 -15.36 -1.25
C ALA A 183 -3.16 -14.21 -0.26
N VAL A 184 -2.84 -13.01 -0.76
CA VAL A 184 -2.70 -11.80 0.05
C VAL A 184 -4.04 -11.41 0.69
N GLU A 185 -5.15 -11.50 -0.04
CA GLU A 185 -6.50 -11.24 0.47
C GLU A 185 -6.83 -12.14 1.65
N THR A 186 -6.61 -13.45 1.52
CA THR A 186 -6.86 -14.42 2.60
C THR A 186 -6.16 -14.02 3.89
N LYS A 187 -4.88 -13.63 3.81
CA LYS A 187 -4.14 -13.17 5.00
C LYS A 187 -4.60 -11.82 5.52
N LEU A 188 -4.93 -10.88 4.64
CA LEU A 188 -5.47 -9.59 5.07
C LEU A 188 -6.80 -9.74 5.81
N VAL A 189 -7.67 -10.67 5.40
CA VAL A 189 -8.92 -10.98 6.11
C VAL A 189 -8.63 -11.60 7.48
N GLU A 190 -7.69 -12.54 7.56
CA GLU A 190 -7.28 -13.17 8.83
C GLU A 190 -6.75 -12.15 9.86
N TYR A 191 -5.98 -11.15 9.40
CA TYR A 191 -5.50 -10.06 10.27
C TYR A 191 -6.52 -8.93 10.47
N GLY A 192 -7.62 -8.91 9.70
CA GLY A 192 -8.58 -7.82 9.69
C GLY A 192 -9.18 -7.53 11.06
N SER A 193 -9.59 -8.57 11.80
CA SER A 193 -10.14 -8.41 13.16
C SER A 193 -9.11 -7.90 14.16
N LYS A 194 -7.83 -8.23 13.97
CA LYS A 194 -6.73 -7.79 14.84
C LYS A 194 -6.30 -6.34 14.56
N ILE A 195 -6.36 -5.92 13.29
CA ILE A 195 -6.07 -4.55 12.85
C ILE A 195 -7.22 -3.63 13.27
N LYS A 196 -8.46 -4.05 13.05
CA LYS A 196 -9.67 -3.31 13.45
C LYS A 196 -10.10 -3.62 14.88
N SER A 197 -9.14 -3.74 15.80
CA SER A 197 -9.50 -3.85 17.22
C SER A 197 -10.14 -2.55 17.71
N ASN A 198 -10.98 -2.62 18.74
CA ASN A 198 -11.74 -1.46 19.20
C ASN A 198 -10.88 -0.21 19.51
N PRO A 199 -9.69 -0.31 20.16
CA PRO A 199 -8.84 0.86 20.38
C PRO A 199 -8.37 1.55 19.09
N VAL A 200 -8.19 0.78 18.00
CA VAL A 200 -7.79 1.31 16.69
C VAL A 200 -8.97 1.98 16.00
N GLN A 201 -10.16 1.39 16.16
CA GLN A 201 -11.42 1.94 15.67
C GLN A 201 -11.77 3.26 16.37
N ILE A 202 -11.64 3.33 17.69
CA ILE A 202 -11.76 4.55 18.50
C ILE A 202 -10.76 5.60 18.01
N ALA A 203 -9.49 5.23 17.89
CA ALA A 203 -8.46 6.14 17.42
C ALA A 203 -8.76 6.69 16.02
N ALA A 204 -9.34 5.88 15.12
CA ALA A 204 -9.73 6.32 13.79
C ALA A 204 -10.95 7.25 13.82
N ALA A 205 -11.95 6.97 14.68
CA ALA A 205 -13.14 7.82 14.84
C ALA A 205 -12.82 9.20 15.42
N LEU A 206 -11.84 9.25 16.34
CA LEU A 206 -11.39 10.48 16.99
C LEU A 206 -10.37 11.27 16.19
N ASP A 207 -9.79 10.70 15.12
CA ASP A 207 -8.77 11.36 14.32
C ASP A 207 -9.41 12.29 13.27
N PRO A 208 -9.27 13.63 13.41
CA PRO A 208 -9.92 14.59 12.54
C PRO A 208 -9.49 14.44 11.07
N ARG A 209 -8.31 13.87 10.81
CA ARG A 209 -7.76 13.70 9.45
C ARG A 209 -8.52 12.64 8.65
N VAL A 210 -9.14 11.68 9.33
CA VAL A 210 -9.78 10.52 8.69
C VAL A 210 -11.23 10.33 9.05
N LYS A 211 -11.76 11.04 10.05
CA LYS A 211 -13.16 10.96 10.47
C LYS A 211 -14.14 11.03 9.29
N GLY A 212 -14.01 12.05 8.43
CA GLY A 212 -14.86 12.21 7.23
C GLY A 212 -14.54 11.24 6.07
N LEU A 213 -13.46 10.47 6.18
CA LEU A 213 -13.08 9.45 5.20
C LEU A 213 -13.70 8.09 5.52
N LEU A 214 -13.95 7.78 6.80
CA LEU A 214 -14.47 6.49 7.24
C LEU A 214 -15.78 6.13 6.52
N GLU A 215 -16.71 7.08 6.43
CA GLU A 215 -17.98 6.91 5.72
C GLU A 215 -17.77 6.63 4.22
N LYS A 216 -16.85 7.35 3.58
CA LYS A 216 -16.50 7.17 2.16
C LYS A 216 -15.83 5.82 1.86
N LEU A 217 -15.30 5.16 2.89
CA LEU A 217 -14.73 3.83 2.81
C LEU A 217 -15.74 2.72 3.14
N GLY A 218 -17.00 3.07 3.41
CA GLY A 218 -18.06 2.12 3.73
C GLY A 218 -17.98 1.62 5.18
N VAL A 219 -17.25 2.31 6.06
CA VAL A 219 -17.29 2.03 7.50
C VAL A 219 -18.60 2.59 8.04
N ASN A 220 -19.37 1.75 8.73
CA ASN A 220 -20.60 2.19 9.38
C ASN A 220 -20.26 2.98 10.64
N VAL A 221 -20.15 4.30 10.50
CA VAL A 221 -19.77 5.21 11.60
C VAL A 221 -20.82 5.23 12.72
N VAL A 222 -22.10 4.98 12.41
CA VAL A 222 -23.15 4.88 13.43
C VAL A 222 -22.92 3.66 14.32
N GLN A 223 -22.70 2.49 13.71
CA GLN A 223 -22.39 1.27 14.46
C GLN A 223 -21.08 1.42 15.23
N LEU A 224 -20.08 2.05 14.60
CA LEU A 224 -18.80 2.35 15.23
C LEU A 224 -18.99 3.18 16.50
N ASN A 225 -19.74 4.28 16.43
CA ASN A 225 -20.00 5.15 17.58
C ASN A 225 -20.73 4.41 18.70
N HIS A 226 -21.73 3.59 18.35
CA HIS A 226 -22.44 2.76 19.32
C HIS A 226 -21.48 1.77 20.02
N ASP A 227 -20.63 1.08 19.26
CA ASP A 227 -19.66 0.12 19.81
C ASP A 227 -18.63 0.80 20.72
N ILE A 228 -18.20 2.02 20.35
CA ILE A 228 -17.30 2.85 21.15
C ILE A 228 -17.96 3.28 22.46
N GLN A 229 -19.20 3.78 22.40
CA GLN A 229 -19.96 4.19 23.58
C GLN A 229 -20.19 3.01 24.53
N ALA A 230 -20.57 1.84 23.99
CA ALA A 230 -20.76 0.63 24.78
C ALA A 230 -19.46 0.18 25.49
N GLU A 231 -18.30 0.25 24.81
CA GLU A 231 -17.01 -0.06 25.44
C GLU A 231 -16.61 0.96 26.50
N TYR A 232 -16.85 2.25 26.24
CA TYR A 232 -16.57 3.32 27.21
C TYR A 232 -17.34 3.07 28.51
N VAL A 233 -18.66 2.88 28.42
CA VAL A 233 -19.53 2.59 29.57
C VAL A 233 -19.05 1.33 30.31
N THR A 234 -18.75 0.26 29.58
CA THR A 234 -18.41 -1.03 30.20
C THR A 234 -17.02 -1.05 30.86
N THR A 235 -16.04 -0.34 30.29
CA THR A 235 -14.62 -0.56 30.61
C THR A 235 -13.91 0.66 31.20
N TYR A 236 -14.38 1.86 30.88
CA TYR A 236 -13.69 3.11 31.18
C TYR A 236 -14.47 4.06 32.08
N GLU A 237 -15.80 4.01 32.09
CA GLU A 237 -16.66 4.89 32.90
C GLU A 237 -16.31 4.83 34.39
N ASP A 238 -16.24 3.63 34.97
CA ASP A 238 -15.89 3.45 36.39
C ASP A 238 -14.47 3.96 36.70
N LYS A 239 -13.51 3.75 35.80
CA LYS A 239 -12.12 4.20 35.97
C LYS A 239 -12.03 5.72 35.88
N TYR A 240 -12.77 6.32 34.95
CA TYR A 240 -12.86 7.77 34.82
C TYR A 240 -13.46 8.37 36.09
N ASN A 241 -14.60 7.83 36.54
CA ASN A 241 -15.28 8.28 37.75
C ASN A 241 -14.42 8.11 39.01
N ASP A 242 -13.67 7.02 39.16
CA ASP A 242 -12.73 6.84 40.28
C ASP A 242 -11.56 7.83 40.21
N THR A 243 -11.04 8.10 39.02
CA THR A 243 -9.99 9.11 38.80
C THR A 243 -10.51 10.50 39.18
N GLN A 244 -11.72 10.85 38.75
CA GLN A 244 -12.38 12.13 39.09
C GLN A 244 -12.64 12.26 40.59
N ARG A 245 -13.06 11.18 41.26
CA ARG A 245 -13.22 11.18 42.73
C ARG A 245 -11.89 11.40 43.45
N ARG A 246 -10.79 10.84 42.95
CA ARG A 246 -9.44 11.04 43.52
C ARG A 246 -8.91 12.45 43.29
N THR A 247 -9.19 13.08 42.15
CA THR A 247 -8.81 14.47 41.86
C THR A 247 -9.69 15.48 42.60
N ASN A 248 -10.99 15.23 42.72
CA ASN A 248 -11.93 16.10 43.44
C ASN A 248 -11.92 15.90 44.96
N GLY A 249 -11.37 14.79 45.46
CA GLY A 249 -11.09 14.59 46.90
C GLY A 249 -10.11 15.62 47.50
N GLY A 250 -9.44 16.42 46.65
CA GLY A 250 -8.60 17.55 47.06
C GLY A 250 -9.19 18.94 46.81
N ARG A 251 -10.35 19.08 46.17
CA ARG A 251 -10.94 20.39 45.86
C ARG A 251 -12.44 20.27 45.64
N VAL A 252 -13.21 20.61 46.67
CA VAL A 252 -14.65 20.90 46.56
C VAL A 252 -14.81 22.12 45.64
N ASN A 253 -15.62 22.02 44.57
CA ASN A 253 -16.68 22.99 44.20
C ASN A 253 -17.23 22.79 42.78
N ALA A 254 -18.53 22.51 42.70
CA ALA A 254 -19.59 23.05 41.81
C ALA A 254 -19.42 23.21 40.27
N ASN A 255 -18.25 22.97 39.68
CA ASN A 255 -18.01 23.25 38.25
C ASN A 255 -18.05 21.99 37.35
N ASP A 256 -18.09 20.79 37.95
CA ASP A 256 -18.01 19.52 37.22
C ASP A 256 -19.30 19.15 36.48
N ASP A 257 -20.45 19.55 37.00
CA ASP A 257 -21.73 19.38 36.31
C ASP A 257 -21.79 20.20 35.03
N THR A 258 -21.13 21.37 35.01
CA THR A 258 -21.02 22.22 33.82
C THR A 258 -20.07 21.63 32.79
N ALA A 259 -18.95 21.02 33.21
CA ALA A 259 -18.01 20.36 32.31
C ALA A 259 -18.60 19.08 31.68
N ASN A 260 -19.33 18.28 32.47
CA ASN A 260 -20.01 17.09 31.97
C ASN A 260 -21.21 17.45 31.07
N GLN A 261 -21.95 18.53 31.38
CA GLN A 261 -22.97 19.08 30.48
C GLN A 261 -22.36 19.66 29.20
N LEU A 262 -21.20 20.31 29.26
CA LEU A 262 -20.50 20.80 28.08
C LEU A 262 -19.95 19.65 27.22
N LEU A 263 -19.50 18.56 27.84
CA LEU A 263 -19.04 17.37 27.11
C LEU A 263 -20.21 16.62 26.45
N SER A 264 -21.33 16.47 27.16
CA SER A 264 -22.58 15.94 26.60
C SER A 264 -23.09 16.83 25.48
N SER A 265 -23.17 18.14 25.69
CA SER A 265 -23.59 19.11 24.67
C SER A 265 -22.62 19.14 23.47
N PHE A 266 -21.31 18.96 23.69
CA PHE A 266 -20.32 18.85 22.63
C PHE A 266 -20.47 17.56 21.83
N MET A 267 -20.77 16.44 22.48
CA MET A 267 -21.09 15.17 21.82
C MET A 267 -22.40 15.27 21.03
N ASP A 268 -23.43 15.94 21.57
CA ASP A 268 -24.69 16.22 20.86
C ASP A 268 -24.48 17.16 19.66
N VAL A 269 -23.54 18.12 19.74
CA VAL A 269 -23.14 18.97 18.60
C VAL A 269 -22.44 18.15 17.52
N LEU A 270 -21.60 17.19 17.89
CA LEU A 270 -20.96 16.27 16.94
C LEU A 270 -21.94 15.30 16.26
N GLU A 271 -23.06 15.00 16.91
CA GLU A 271 -24.15 14.18 16.36
C GLU A 271 -25.15 15.00 15.53
N GLY A 272 -25.34 16.29 15.85
CA GLY A 272 -26.23 17.22 15.15
C GLY A 272 -25.63 17.96 13.95
N SER A 273 -24.29 18.01 13.83
CA SER A 273 -23.62 18.79 12.78
C SER A 273 -23.37 18.02 11.48
N ASN A 274 -24.33 17.22 11.03
CA ASN A 274 -24.37 16.69 9.65
C ASN A 274 -24.75 17.79 8.61
N GLY A 275 -24.93 19.04 9.04
CA GLY A 275 -25.35 20.17 8.20
C GLY A 275 -24.27 21.21 7.88
N GLU A 276 -23.48 21.67 8.84
CA GLU A 276 -22.59 22.83 8.61
C GLU A 276 -21.35 22.78 9.52
N LEU A 277 -20.19 22.39 8.97
CA LEU A 277 -18.86 22.70 9.53
C LEU A 277 -17.86 22.83 8.38
N ASN A 278 -18.18 23.76 7.47
CA ASN A 278 -17.14 24.56 6.83
C ASN A 278 -16.65 25.53 7.92
N CYS A 279 -15.33 25.59 8.17
CA CYS A 279 -14.62 26.56 9.03
C CYS A 279 -13.84 26.01 10.26
N VAL A 280 -13.15 24.86 10.17
CA VAL A 280 -11.90 24.64 10.95
C VAL A 280 -10.84 23.84 10.16
N ALA A 281 -10.90 23.83 8.83
CA ALA A 281 -9.95 23.10 7.99
C ALA A 281 -8.64 23.88 7.69
N LEU A 282 -8.39 24.99 8.39
CA LEU A 282 -7.26 25.88 8.10
C LEU A 282 -6.30 26.05 9.28
N ALA A 283 -5.96 24.95 9.94
CA ALA A 283 -4.72 24.85 10.70
C ALA A 283 -4.28 23.38 10.73
N MET A 284 -3.03 23.12 10.37
CA MET A 284 -2.37 21.80 10.29
C MET A 284 -2.49 21.07 8.94
N GLN A 285 -2.08 21.76 7.88
CA GLN A 285 -1.62 21.11 6.66
C GLN A 285 -0.32 20.33 6.94
N ASN A 286 -0.43 19.07 7.37
CA ASN A 286 0.61 18.08 7.08
C ASN A 286 0.29 17.46 5.72
N HIS A 287 0.81 18.12 4.67
CA HIS A 287 0.51 17.84 3.26
C HIS A 287 0.85 16.43 2.76
N SER A 288 1.55 15.57 3.52
CA SER A 288 1.99 14.27 2.99
C SER A 288 0.93 13.15 3.08
N ALA A 289 0.24 13.03 4.21
CA ALA A 289 -0.69 11.91 4.45
C ALA A 289 -2.03 12.10 3.74
N THR A 290 -2.59 13.31 3.77
CA THR A 290 -3.84 13.64 3.05
C THR A 290 -3.62 13.63 1.54
N SER A 291 -2.49 14.16 1.04
CA SER A 291 -2.14 14.10 -0.39
C SER A 291 -2.03 12.67 -0.92
N TRP A 292 -1.51 11.73 -0.12
CA TRP A 292 -1.46 10.33 -0.52
C TRP A 292 -2.86 9.69 -0.60
N ILE A 293 -3.71 9.92 0.40
CA ILE A 293 -5.08 9.41 0.43
C ILE A 293 -5.90 10.04 -0.70
N ASP A 294 -5.82 11.35 -0.89
CA ASP A 294 -6.48 12.06 -1.98
C ASP A 294 -5.93 11.62 -3.33
N GLY A 295 -4.62 11.35 -3.44
CA GLY A 295 -3.99 10.72 -4.61
C GLY A 295 -4.57 9.33 -4.92
N PHE A 296 -4.71 8.48 -3.91
CA PHE A 296 -5.31 7.16 -4.04
C PHE A 296 -6.80 7.26 -4.45
N LEU A 297 -7.54 8.20 -3.87
CA LEU A 297 -8.94 8.48 -4.21
C LEU A 297 -9.11 9.20 -5.57
N THR A 298 -8.14 9.97 -6.04
CA THR A 298 -8.20 10.65 -7.36
C THR A 298 -7.75 9.74 -8.50
N HIS A 299 -6.81 8.82 -8.26
CA HIS A 299 -6.58 7.67 -9.15
C HIS A 299 -7.83 6.77 -9.28
N ARG A 300 -8.72 6.74 -8.27
CA ARG A 300 -10.07 6.16 -8.34
C ARG A 300 -10.94 6.79 -9.45
N CYS A 301 -10.75 8.08 -9.74
CA CYS A 301 -11.61 8.88 -10.61
C CYS A 301 -11.13 8.98 -12.06
N HIS A 302 -9.80 8.94 -12.30
CA HIS A 302 -9.28 8.94 -13.68
C HIS A 302 -9.44 7.58 -14.39
N SER A 303 -9.40 6.45 -13.66
CA SER A 303 -9.66 5.14 -14.27
C SER A 303 -11.13 4.92 -14.66
N THR A 304 -12.09 5.59 -14.02
CA THR A 304 -13.50 5.53 -14.43
C THR A 304 -13.79 6.39 -15.67
N LYS A 305 -13.15 7.56 -15.80
CA LYS A 305 -13.34 8.44 -16.99
C LYS A 305 -12.84 7.83 -18.31
N ILE A 306 -11.79 7.00 -18.28
CA ILE A 306 -11.27 6.33 -19.50
C ILE A 306 -12.21 5.18 -19.95
N LEU A 307 -12.94 4.55 -19.01
CA LEU A 307 -13.92 3.50 -19.34
C LEU A 307 -15.25 4.08 -19.84
N GLU A 308 -15.68 5.24 -19.35
CA GLU A 308 -16.92 5.91 -19.82
C GLU A 308 -16.77 6.55 -21.20
N THR A 309 -15.60 7.07 -21.56
CA THR A 309 -15.32 7.59 -22.92
C THR A 309 -15.21 6.47 -23.95
N SER A 310 -14.78 5.27 -23.55
CA SER A 310 -14.74 4.10 -24.44
C SER A 310 -16.12 3.46 -24.63
N ALA A 311 -16.99 3.49 -23.61
CA ALA A 311 -18.35 2.95 -23.68
C ALA A 311 -19.33 3.87 -24.46
N SER A 312 -19.07 5.18 -24.52
CA SER A 312 -19.87 6.14 -25.29
C SER A 312 -19.54 6.12 -26.78
N GLY A 313 -18.29 5.85 -27.17
CA GLY A 313 -17.91 5.66 -28.59
C GLY A 313 -18.52 4.40 -29.23
N LEU A 314 -18.67 3.32 -28.47
CA LEU A 314 -19.27 2.06 -28.96
C LEU A 314 -20.81 2.10 -29.08
N ARG A 315 -21.50 2.96 -28.32
CA ARG A 315 -22.95 3.16 -28.47
C ARG A 315 -23.32 4.01 -29.70
N SER A 316 -22.45 4.94 -30.11
CA SER A 316 -22.67 5.74 -31.31
C SER A 316 -22.50 4.94 -32.61
N MET A 317 -21.67 3.89 -32.62
CA MET A 317 -21.48 3.05 -33.82
C MET A 317 -22.61 2.05 -34.03
N ASN A 318 -23.23 1.53 -32.96
CA ASN A 318 -24.33 0.55 -33.08
C ASN A 318 -25.69 1.17 -33.47
N GLN A 319 -25.87 2.48 -33.35
CA GLN A 319 -27.07 3.15 -33.86
C GLN A 319 -27.00 3.44 -35.37
N CYS A 320 -25.81 3.57 -35.95
CA CYS A 320 -25.65 3.86 -37.38
C CYS A 320 -25.80 2.61 -38.26
N SER A 321 -25.69 1.40 -37.71
CA SER A 321 -25.87 0.14 -38.44
C SER A 321 -27.29 -0.43 -38.42
N GLN A 322 -28.26 0.22 -37.76
CA GLN A 322 -29.67 -0.21 -37.74
C GLN A 322 -30.62 0.63 -38.62
N GLU A 323 -30.12 1.67 -39.30
CA GLU A 323 -30.90 2.49 -40.25
C GLU A 323 -30.59 2.19 -41.74
N SER A 324 -30.08 1.00 -42.05
CA SER A 324 -29.80 0.57 -43.44
C SER A 324 -30.45 -0.77 -43.79
N GLN A 325 -31.74 -0.89 -43.47
CA GLN A 325 -32.69 -1.81 -44.12
C GLN A 325 -33.86 -1.00 -44.69
#